data_AF-A0A7W0WRM5-F1
#
_entry.id   AF-A0A7W0WRM5-F1
#
_cell.length_a   1.000
_cell.length_b   1.000
_cell.length_c   1.000
_cell.angle_alpha   90.00
_cell.angle_beta   90.00
_cell.angle_gamma   90.00
#
_symmetry.space_group_name_H-M   'P 1'
#
loop_
_entity.id
_entity.type
_entity.pdbx_description
1 polymer ?
#
loop_
_entity_poly.entity_id
_entity_poly.type
_entity_poly.pdbx_seq_one_letter_code
_entity_poly.pdbx_strand_id
1 'polypeptide(L)'
;MIDLKRLRQDPDGSRASLLRRCDPSLGPLLDTLLDLDRRRRELLVQAETLKAERNAATADVARRKRSGEPADELMARLKTSGDEV
;
A
#
# COMPACT_ATOMS: atom_id res chain seq x y z
N MET A 1 -22.74 4.50 -8.44
CA MET A 1 -21.39 4.35 -7.82
C MET A 1 -20.59 5.60 -8.11
N ILE A 2 -19.89 6.17 -7.13
CA ILE A 2 -19.03 7.36 -7.33
C ILE A 2 -17.62 6.90 -7.68
N ASP A 3 -17.00 7.52 -8.68
CA ASP A 3 -15.64 7.19 -9.09
C ASP A 3 -14.61 7.80 -8.12
N LEU A 4 -13.92 6.94 -7.38
CA LEU A 4 -12.86 7.32 -6.45
C LEU A 4 -11.63 7.92 -7.16
N LYS A 5 -11.37 7.55 -8.42
CA LYS A 5 -10.30 8.18 -9.22
C LYS A 5 -10.62 9.64 -9.48
N ARG A 6 -11.85 9.94 -9.91
CA ARG A 6 -12.31 11.31 -10.13
C ARG A 6 -12.27 12.14 -8.84
N LEU A 7 -12.69 11.56 -7.73
CA LEU A 7 -12.65 12.20 -6.41
C LEU A 7 -11.24 12.62 -5.99
N ARG A 8 -10.22 11.87 -6.42
CA ARG A 8 -8.81 12.15 -6.13
C ARG A 8 -8.20 13.17 -7.09
N GLN A 9 -8.62 13.14 -8.35
CA GLN A 9 -8.13 14.05 -9.37
C GLN A 9 -8.69 15.46 -9.22
N ASP A 10 -9.93 15.57 -8.75
CA ASP A 10 -10.62 16.83 -8.51
C ASP A 10 -11.49 16.74 -7.23
N PRO A 11 -10.84 16.78 -6.03
CA PRO A 11 -11.55 16.70 -4.76
C PRO A 11 -12.46 17.91 -4.53
N ASP A 12 -12.03 19.11 -4.91
CA ASP A 12 -12.79 20.35 -4.69
C ASP A 12 -14.03 20.41 -5.58
N GLY A 13 -13.90 20.11 -6.88
CA GLY A 13 -15.05 20.07 -7.79
C GLY A 13 -16.03 18.95 -7.46
N SER A 14 -15.50 17.81 -6.97
CA SER A 14 -16.32 16.71 -6.46
C SER A 14 -17.06 17.11 -5.17
N ARG A 15 -16.39 17.77 -4.24
CA ARG A 15 -16.96 18.28 -2.98
C ARG A 15 -18.07 19.28 -3.26
N ALA A 16 -17.82 20.27 -4.12
CA ALA A 16 -18.83 21.25 -4.52
C ALA A 16 -20.07 20.59 -5.16
N SER A 17 -19.86 19.59 -6.02
CA SER A 17 -20.95 18.85 -6.65
C SER A 17 -21.76 18.00 -5.67
N LEU A 18 -21.11 17.44 -4.64
CA LEU A 18 -21.76 16.65 -3.59
C LEU A 18 -22.51 17.54 -2.60
N LEU A 19 -21.96 18.68 -2.20
CA LEU A 19 -22.60 19.62 -1.28
C LEU A 19 -23.87 20.25 -1.85
N ARG A 20 -24.00 20.36 -3.18
CA ARG A 20 -25.26 20.77 -3.85
C ARG A 20 -26.44 19.84 -3.56
N ARG A 21 -26.18 18.64 -3.03
CA ARG A 21 -27.24 17.70 -2.62
C ARG A 21 -27.85 18.05 -1.26
N CYS A 22 -27.31 19.07 -0.58
CA CYS A 22 -27.77 19.57 0.71
C CYS A 22 -27.83 18.50 1.82
N ASP A 23 -27.01 17.46 1.69
CA ASP A 23 -26.85 16.43 2.71
C ASP A 23 -25.61 16.76 3.57
N PRO A 24 -25.80 17.07 4.87
CA PRO A 24 -24.72 17.48 5.76
C PRO A 24 -23.73 16.35 6.07
N SER A 25 -24.10 15.09 5.87
CA SER A 25 -23.23 13.94 6.12
C SER A 25 -22.13 13.77 5.07
N LEU A 26 -22.34 14.33 3.86
CA LEU A 26 -21.44 14.11 2.72
C LEU A 26 -20.07 14.75 2.89
N GLY A 27 -19.97 15.87 3.60
CA GLY A 27 -18.69 16.54 3.86
C GLY A 27 -17.75 15.67 4.70
N PRO A 28 -18.13 15.32 5.95
CA PRO A 28 -17.32 14.45 6.81
C PRO A 28 -17.05 13.06 6.21
N LEU A 29 -18.02 12.50 5.48
CA LEU A 29 -17.86 11.22 4.79
C LEU A 29 -16.80 11.29 3.69
N LEU A 30 -16.78 12.38 2.92
CA LEU A 30 -15.78 12.61 1.87
C LEU A 30 -14.38 12.70 2.47
N ASP A 31 -14.22 13.46 3.55
CA ASP A 31 -12.93 13.64 4.21
C ASP A 31 -12.41 12.28 4.75
N THR A 32 -13.28 11.52 5.44
CA THR A 32 -12.96 10.16 5.93
C THR A 32 -12.58 9.21 4.80
N LEU A 33 -13.30 9.26 3.68
CA LEU A 33 -13.06 8.39 2.54
C LEU A 33 -11.73 8.71 1.85
N LEU A 34 -11.37 9.99 1.73
CA LEU A 34 -10.08 10.40 1.18
C LEU A 34 -8.92 9.96 2.08
N ASP A 35 -9.09 10.03 3.40
CA ASP A 35 -8.10 9.53 4.36
C ASP A 35 -7.91 8.01 4.29
N LEU A 36 -9.02 7.25 4.21
CA LEU A 36 -8.96 5.80 4.05
C LEU A 36 -8.32 5.40 2.72
N ASP A 37 -8.61 6.12 1.62
CA ASP A 37 -7.95 5.88 0.33
C ASP A 37 -6.45 6.14 0.41
N ARG A 38 -6.04 7.24 1.06
CA ARG A 38 -4.63 7.55 1.30
C ARG A 38 -3.94 6.42 2.08
N ARG A 39 -4.52 6.02 3.21
CA ARG A 39 -3.95 4.95 4.05
C ARG A 39 -3.85 3.63 3.31
N ARG A 40 -4.87 3.28 2.53
CA ARG A 40 -4.86 2.08 1.69
C ARG A 40 -3.72 2.12 0.67
N ARG A 41 -3.49 3.26 0.02
CA ARG A 41 -2.40 3.41 -0.96
C ARG A 41 -1.02 3.31 -0.31
N GLU A 42 -0.84 3.92 0.85
CA GLU A 42 0.40 3.79 1.63
C GLU A 42 0.69 2.32 1.96
N LEU A 43 -0.31 1.60 2.48
CA LEU A 43 -0.16 0.18 2.82
C LEU A 43 0.10 -0.68 1.59
N LEU A 44 -0.52 -0.39 0.44
CA LEU A 44 -0.23 -1.10 -0.81
C LEU A 44 1.22 -0.90 -1.25
N VAL A 45 1.73 0.33 -1.19
CA VAL A 45 3.14 0.61 -1.53
C VAL A 45 4.08 -0.10 -0.57
N GLN A 46 3.79 -0.08 0.73
CA GLN A 46 4.57 -0.79 1.74
C GLN A 46 4.59 -2.29 1.47
N ALA A 47 3.42 -2.90 1.24
CA ALA A 47 3.32 -4.33 0.95
C ALA A 47 4.09 -4.72 -0.32
N GLU A 48 4.01 -3.93 -1.39
CA GLU A 48 4.77 -4.20 -2.62
C GLU A 48 6.28 -4.01 -2.43
N THR A 49 6.70 -3.04 -1.61
CA THR A 49 8.11 -2.84 -1.25
C THR A 49 8.65 -4.03 -0.47
N LEU A 50 7.94 -4.48 0.57
CA LEU A 50 8.33 -5.63 1.37
C LEU A 50 8.39 -6.92 0.54
N LYS A 51 7.43 -7.12 -0.38
CA LYS A 51 7.47 -8.25 -1.33
C LYS A 51 8.70 -8.19 -2.23
N ALA A 52 9.04 -7.00 -2.75
CA ALA A 52 10.21 -6.82 -3.61
C ALA A 52 11.51 -7.12 -2.85
N GLU A 53 11.65 -6.61 -1.63
CA GLU A 53 12.79 -6.87 -0.75
C GLU A 53 12.94 -8.36 -0.43
N ARG A 54 11.85 -9.03 -0.07
CA ARG A 54 11.83 -10.48 0.18
C ARG A 54 12.25 -11.29 -1.05
N ASN A 55 11.76 -10.91 -2.23
CA ASN A 55 12.11 -11.59 -3.48
C ASN A 55 13.60 -11.38 -3.82
N ALA A 56 14.14 -10.18 -3.61
CA ALA A 56 15.56 -9.88 -3.80
C ALA A 56 16.43 -10.70 -2.82
N ALA A 57 16.09 -10.72 -1.54
CA ALA A 57 16.79 -11.48 -0.52
C ALA A 57 16.73 -13.01 -0.79
N THR A 58 15.60 -13.52 -1.30
CA THR A 58 15.49 -14.93 -1.71
C THR A 58 16.41 -15.25 -2.89
N ALA A 59 16.52 -14.34 -3.87
CA ALA A 59 17.46 -14.50 -4.98
C ALA A 59 18.92 -14.46 -4.51
N ASP A 60 19.25 -13.60 -3.54
CA ASP A 60 20.58 -13.55 -2.92
C ASP A 60 20.93 -14.85 -2.18
N VAL A 61 20.00 -15.40 -1.40
CA VAL A 61 20.18 -16.70 -0.74
C VAL A 61 20.45 -17.80 -1.76
N ALA A 62 19.71 -17.83 -2.86
CA ALA A 62 19.92 -18.81 -3.93
C ALA A 62 21.29 -18.65 -4.60
N ARG A 63 21.77 -17.41 -4.79
CA ARG A 63 23.12 -17.14 -5.31
C ARG A 63 24.20 -17.63 -4.35
N ARG A 64 24.14 -17.25 -3.07
CA ARG A 64 25.13 -17.65 -2.06
C ARG A 64 25.20 -19.16 -1.85
N LYS A 65 24.04 -19.83 -1.82
CA LYS A 65 23.96 -21.29 -1.78
C LYS A 65 24.66 -21.95 -2.99
N ARG A 66 24.59 -21.35 -4.17
CA ARG A 66 25.30 -21.85 -5.36
C ARG A 66 26.80 -21.57 -5.33
N SER A 67 27.23 -20.46 -4.73
CA SER A 67 28.66 -20.14 -4.57
C SER A 67 29.32 -20.84 -3.37
N GLY A 68 28.57 -21.60 -2.57
CA GLY A 68 29.07 -22.28 -1.38
C GLY A 68 29.26 -21.35 -0.17
N GLU A 69 28.68 -20.15 -0.22
CA GLU A 69 28.72 -19.17 0.87
C GLU A 69 27.60 -19.41 1.89
N PRO A 70 27.84 -19.14 3.18
CA PRO A 70 26.81 -19.24 4.21
C PRO A 70 25.68 -18.23 3.98
N ALA A 71 24.44 -18.71 4.07
CA ALA A 71 23.23 -17.92 3.82
C ALA A 71 22.21 -18.01 4.97
N ASP A 72 22.62 -18.55 6.12
CA ASP A 72 21.71 -18.86 7.23
C ASP A 72 21.11 -17.60 7.87
N GLU A 73 21.89 -16.53 8.00
CA GLU A 73 21.40 -15.22 8.50
C GLU A 73 20.37 -14.56 7.58
N LEU A 74 20.49 -14.75 6.27
CA LEU A 74 19.54 -14.21 5.29
C LEU A 74 18.26 -15.04 5.28
N MET A 75 18.36 -16.36 5.44
CA MET A 75 17.20 -17.23 5.60
C MET A 75 16.42 -16.96 6.89
N ALA A 76 17.12 -16.68 8.00
CA ALA A 76 16.47 -16.27 9.25
C ALA A 76 15.69 -14.96 9.07
N ARG A 77 16.30 -13.94 8.43
CA ARG A 77 15.63 -12.67 8.12
C ARG A 77 14.42 -12.83 7.20
N LEU A 78 14.51 -13.68 6.18
CA LEU A 78 13.38 -13.99 5.28
C LEU A 78 12.19 -14.64 6.02
N LYS A 79 12.46 -15.46 7.04
CA LYS A 79 11.41 -16.11 7.82
C LYS A 79 10.62 -15.10 8.66
N THR A 80 11.29 -14.14 9.30
CA THR A 80 10.66 -13.07 10.09
C THR A 80 9.92 -12.06 9.21
N SER A 81 10.49 -11.70 8.05
CA SER A 81 9.83 -10.81 7.08
C SER A 81 8.51 -11.36 6.52
N GLY A 82 8.30 -12.68 6.57
CA GLY A 82 7.05 -13.33 6.15
C GLY A 82 5.84 -12.98 7.00
N ASP A 83 6.05 -12.56 8.25
CA ASP A 83 4.97 -12.18 9.18
C ASP A 83 4.57 -10.69 9.06
N GLU A 84 5.38 -9.89 8.36
CA GLU A 84 5.19 -8.43 8.19
C GLU A 84 4.47 -8.04 6.88
N VAL A 85 4.21 -9.01 5.98
CA VAL A 85 3.53 -8.83 4.68
C VAL A 85 2.11 -9.37 4.72
#